data_AF-A0A7D9D0X3-F1
#
_entry.id   AF-A0A7D9D0X3-F1
#
_cell.length_a   1.000
_cell.length_b   1.000
_cell.length_c   1.000
_cell.angle_alpha   90.00
_cell.angle_beta   90.00
_cell.angle_gamma   90.00
#
_symmetry.space_group_name_H-M   'P 1'
#
loop_
_entity.id
_entity.type
_entity.pdbx_description
1 polymer ?
#
loop_
_entity_poly.entity_id
_entity_poly.type
_entity_poly.pdbx_seq_one_letter_code
_entity_poly.pdbx_strand_id
1 'polypeptide(L)'
;MSDGRTFGDATKWTSGGYYSLKNELLSYFADVNGDNRADAIVVNNDGVFVALSNGRTFGGATKWTSGGYYSLKNELLSYFADINGDNRADAIVVNDVQLLDGAVFAALSAGTGSRFGNARPWNYELKRVRFYATADPQYENDPSASTARELKRDLTNTTIKDLNSKLRAGPYQGVVIAGDLTQNTRRDELFAYGLGLSYGGSLTGPESDIDYTSIYYDGLGNHDLAEGVCCNGVLRSGYCVCPDEIRAVVNRDRENVMPDDKSEPHYSWNWGDVHLVQLNLYPGATQTGNHDPMNSLEFLRNDLVKHRGPRSSRQGLPVILIHHYCLDPAVELCTSPDWWNEAEKIAYYDLIDDYNVIAIITGHWHNPTMASWRSLWRPATRTRGNRIPAFVVGATSNGRYAEFEIETDATTQSGSMHVKYHSEGSEDCIRIGFGTSANIQAVTTQLGPQHCPSVP
;
A
#
# COMPACT_ATOMS: atom_id res chain seq x y z
N MET A 1 18.62 38.53 19.37
CA MET A 1 17.62 37.76 18.56
C MET A 1 17.70 38.18 17.10
N SER A 2 17.45 37.28 16.14
CA SER A 2 17.52 37.60 14.70
C SER A 2 16.16 38.09 14.15
N ASP A 3 16.17 39.06 13.24
CA ASP A 3 14.99 39.51 12.48
C ASP A 3 15.00 39.02 11.02
N GLY A 4 15.92 38.10 10.68
CA GLY A 4 16.13 37.60 9.33
C GLY A 4 16.99 38.51 8.44
N ARG A 5 17.45 39.66 8.95
CA ARG A 5 18.42 40.55 8.28
C ARG A 5 19.62 40.90 9.16
N THR A 6 19.44 40.93 10.48
CA THR A 6 20.42 41.30 11.50
C THR A 6 20.22 40.52 12.80
N PHE A 7 21.24 40.49 13.66
CA PHE A 7 21.14 39.97 15.03
C PHE A 7 21.13 41.13 16.02
N GLY A 8 20.08 41.23 16.84
CA GLY A 8 20.05 42.08 18.03
C GLY A 8 20.80 41.45 19.22
N ASP A 9 20.94 42.21 20.30
CA ASP A 9 21.75 41.88 21.48
C ASP A 9 21.54 40.45 22.02
N ALA A 10 22.63 39.90 22.55
CA ALA A 10 22.64 38.60 23.21
C ALA A 10 21.83 38.66 24.51
N THR A 11 20.72 37.94 24.54
CA THR A 11 19.88 37.76 25.72
C THR A 11 20.20 36.42 26.39
N LYS A 12 20.11 36.35 27.72
CA LYS A 12 20.30 35.11 28.48
C LYS A 12 19.02 34.28 28.48
N TRP A 13 19.07 33.06 27.94
CA TRP A 13 17.90 32.17 27.81
C TRP A 13 17.80 31.09 28.90
N THR A 14 18.88 30.86 29.67
CA THR A 14 18.91 29.94 30.82
C THR A 14 19.84 30.49 31.91
N SER A 15 19.56 30.20 33.19
CA SER A 15 20.37 30.62 34.35
C SER A 15 21.43 29.63 34.81
N GLY A 16 21.39 28.38 34.32
CA GLY A 16 22.36 27.32 34.60
C GLY A 16 22.82 26.67 33.31
N GLY A 17 24.11 26.38 33.20
CA GLY A 17 24.65 25.74 32.01
C GLY A 17 24.13 24.31 31.88
N TYR A 18 23.78 23.95 30.65
CA TYR A 18 23.27 22.65 30.30
C TYR A 18 24.45 21.69 30.16
N TYR A 19 24.81 21.01 31.25
CA TYR A 19 25.99 20.14 31.30
C TYR A 19 25.62 18.71 31.68
N SER A 20 26.13 17.74 30.92
CA SER A 20 26.35 16.38 31.40
C SER A 20 27.84 16.22 31.75
N LEU A 21 28.14 15.40 32.75
CA LEU A 21 29.49 15.14 33.23
C LEU A 21 30.20 14.15 32.30
N LYS A 22 31.29 14.62 31.68
CA LYS A 22 32.33 13.95 30.87
C LYS A 22 32.07 13.69 29.37
N ASN A 23 32.97 14.32 28.60
CA ASN A 23 33.47 14.06 27.24
C ASN A 23 32.47 13.81 26.11
N GLU A 24 32.30 14.87 25.29
CA GLU A 24 31.59 14.97 24.00
C GLU A 24 30.17 15.55 24.13
N LEU A 25 30.09 16.88 24.04
CA LEU A 25 28.85 17.64 23.98
C LEU A 25 28.64 18.12 22.54
N LEU A 26 27.52 17.74 21.94
CA LEU A 26 27.00 18.42 20.76
C LEU A 26 25.69 19.10 21.13
N SER A 27 25.64 20.42 21.02
CA SER A 27 24.44 21.24 21.22
C SER A 27 23.91 21.66 19.86
N TYR A 28 22.66 21.30 19.60
CA TYR A 28 21.95 21.67 18.38
C TYR A 28 20.73 22.50 18.71
N PHE A 29 20.26 23.21 17.69
CA PHE A 29 19.00 23.94 17.75
C PHE A 29 18.19 23.63 16.50
N ALA A 30 17.04 22.99 16.68
CA ALA A 30 16.12 22.64 15.60
C ALA A 30 14.70 22.58 16.15
N ASP A 31 13.70 22.86 15.32
CA ASP A 31 12.30 22.71 15.70
C ASP A 31 11.94 21.23 15.65
N VAL A 32 11.94 20.55 16.80
CA VAL A 32 11.69 19.09 16.86
C VAL A 32 10.23 18.77 17.18
N ASN A 33 9.41 19.77 17.51
CA ASN A 33 8.00 19.59 17.86
C ASN A 33 7.01 20.18 16.85
N GLY A 34 7.47 20.97 15.88
CA GLY A 34 6.68 21.56 14.79
C GLY A 34 5.98 22.87 15.17
N ASP A 35 6.42 23.55 16.22
CA ASP A 35 5.81 24.81 16.68
C ASP A 35 6.38 26.07 15.98
N ASN A 36 7.27 25.86 15.00
CA ASN A 36 8.04 26.86 14.26
C ASN A 36 9.08 27.60 15.12
N ARG A 37 9.56 27.00 16.22
CA ARG A 37 10.62 27.53 17.07
C ARG A 37 11.71 26.49 17.24
N ALA A 38 12.96 26.93 17.18
CA ALA A 38 14.07 26.04 17.46
C ALA A 38 14.11 25.68 18.96
N ASP A 39 14.16 24.38 19.25
CA ASP A 39 14.35 23.78 20.57
C ASP A 39 15.83 23.55 20.85
N ALA A 40 16.21 23.46 22.12
CA ALA A 40 17.58 23.13 22.50
C ALA A 40 17.75 21.61 22.59
N ILE A 41 18.74 21.08 21.88
CA ILE A 41 19.01 19.64 21.80
C ILE A 41 20.44 19.38 22.27
N VAL A 42 20.60 18.39 23.13
CA VAL A 42 21.92 17.95 23.58
C VAL A 42 22.06 16.46 23.41
N VAL A 43 23.15 16.08 22.75
CA VAL A 43 23.57 14.70 22.56
C VAL A 43 24.72 14.41 23.53
N ASN A 44 24.60 13.33 24.28
CA ASN A 44 25.64 12.80 25.16
C ASN A 44 25.56 11.26 25.23
N ASN A 45 26.43 10.63 26.03
CA ASN A 45 26.49 9.17 26.19
C ASN A 45 25.20 8.55 26.71
N ASP A 46 24.35 9.31 27.42
CA ASP A 46 23.07 8.84 27.92
C ASP A 46 21.96 8.96 26.87
N GLY A 47 22.15 9.68 25.77
CA GLY A 47 21.20 9.82 24.67
C GLY A 47 20.96 11.26 24.23
N VAL A 48 19.83 11.49 23.55
CA VAL A 48 19.40 12.83 23.11
C VAL A 48 18.41 13.42 24.10
N PHE A 49 18.71 14.61 24.59
CA PHE A 49 17.87 15.38 25.49
C PHE A 49 17.39 16.64 24.81
N VAL A 50 16.10 16.94 24.96
CA VAL A 50 15.47 18.11 24.35
C VAL A 50 14.86 18.99 25.43
N ALA A 51 15.13 20.28 25.35
CA ALA A 51 14.44 21.32 26.11
C ALA A 51 13.64 22.19 25.14
N LEU A 52 12.31 22.08 25.21
CA LEU A 52 11.41 22.79 24.31
C LEU A 52 11.46 24.30 24.52
N SER A 53 11.43 25.06 23.43
CA SER A 53 11.37 26.51 23.44
C SER A 53 9.94 26.99 23.53
N ASN A 54 9.70 28.05 24.30
CA ASN A 54 8.45 28.83 24.22
C ASN A 54 8.65 30.18 23.50
N GLY A 55 9.80 30.38 22.87
CA GLY A 55 10.21 31.64 22.24
C GLY A 55 10.74 32.71 23.20
N ARG A 56 10.82 32.43 24.50
CA ARG A 56 11.43 33.31 25.52
C ARG A 56 12.43 32.59 26.41
N THR A 57 12.18 31.32 26.71
CA THR A 57 12.98 30.45 27.57
C THR A 57 12.91 29.01 27.07
N PHE A 58 13.90 28.20 27.41
CA PHE A 58 13.80 26.75 27.29
C PHE A 58 13.14 26.15 28.54
N GLY A 59 12.31 25.12 28.33
CA GLY A 59 11.74 24.32 29.41
C GLY A 59 12.76 23.39 30.06
N GLY A 60 12.27 22.49 30.91
CA GLY A 60 13.10 21.40 31.46
C GLY A 60 13.46 20.39 30.37
N ALA A 61 14.70 19.91 30.39
CA ALA A 61 15.14 18.89 29.45
C ALA A 61 14.58 17.51 29.78
N THR A 62 14.11 16.82 28.75
CA THR A 62 13.67 15.43 28.84
C THR A 62 14.45 14.57 27.85
N LYS A 63 14.73 13.33 28.23
CA LYS A 63 15.38 12.35 27.35
C LYS A 63 14.38 11.87 26.30
N TRP A 64 14.72 12.01 25.03
CA TRP A 64 13.86 11.69 23.89
C TRP A 64 14.21 10.37 23.20
N THR A 65 15.28 9.68 23.63
CA THR A 65 15.67 8.36 23.09
C THR A 65 15.47 7.24 24.12
N SER A 66 15.15 6.03 23.65
CA SER A 66 14.94 4.83 24.46
C SER A 66 16.20 3.93 24.59
N GLY A 67 17.30 4.28 23.92
CA GLY A 67 18.56 3.53 23.90
C GLY A 67 19.75 4.41 23.51
N GLY A 68 20.94 3.80 23.40
CA GLY A 68 22.17 4.49 23.01
C GLY A 68 22.08 5.01 21.58
N TYR A 69 22.03 6.33 21.44
CA TYR A 69 22.07 7.03 20.17
C TYR A 69 23.47 7.64 20.03
N TYR A 70 24.44 6.83 19.60
CA TYR A 70 25.84 7.24 19.51
C TYR A 70 26.53 6.61 18.28
N SER A 71 27.51 7.33 17.74
CA SER A 71 28.48 6.79 16.79
C SER A 71 29.50 5.93 17.54
N LEU A 72 29.81 4.75 17.01
CA LEU A 72 30.71 3.77 17.63
C LEU A 72 32.19 4.22 17.66
N LYS A 73 32.53 5.38 17.07
CA LYS A 73 33.92 5.82 16.88
C LYS A 73 34.28 7.20 17.48
N ASN A 74 33.50 7.76 18.41
CA ASN A 74 33.70 9.16 18.88
C ASN A 74 33.73 10.18 17.72
N GLU A 75 33.12 9.84 16.58
CA GLU A 75 33.06 10.71 15.42
C GLU A 75 31.71 11.43 15.41
N LEU A 76 31.81 12.76 15.51
CA LEU A 76 30.77 13.76 15.74
C LEU A 76 29.80 13.91 14.56
N LEU A 77 29.01 12.87 14.25
CA LEU A 77 28.15 12.86 13.05
C LEU A 77 26.65 12.77 13.37
N SER A 78 26.20 13.50 14.39
CA SER A 78 24.76 13.72 14.63
C SER A 78 24.28 14.96 13.90
N TYR A 79 23.07 14.90 13.32
CA TYR A 79 22.40 16.02 12.66
C TYR A 79 20.93 16.04 13.06
N PHE A 80 20.31 17.23 12.96
CA PHE A 80 18.89 17.41 13.22
C PHE A 80 18.28 18.21 12.08
N ALA A 81 17.41 17.58 11.31
CA ALA A 81 16.74 18.18 10.16
C ALA A 81 15.44 17.44 9.88
N ASP A 82 14.48 18.15 9.28
CA ASP A 82 13.26 17.52 8.76
C ASP A 82 13.63 16.71 7.51
N ILE A 83 13.62 15.39 7.63
CA ILE A 83 13.97 14.48 6.53
C ILE A 83 12.75 13.76 5.94
N ASN A 84 11.57 13.91 6.56
CA ASN A 84 10.34 13.26 6.13
C ASN A 84 9.25 14.24 5.63
N GLY A 85 9.48 15.55 5.76
CA GLY A 85 8.59 16.62 5.33
C GLY A 85 7.42 16.90 6.29
N ASP A 86 7.50 16.47 7.55
CA ASP A 86 6.43 16.67 8.54
C ASP A 86 6.54 18.00 9.32
N ASN A 87 7.48 18.87 8.93
CA ASN A 87 7.85 20.13 9.56
C ASN A 87 8.47 19.98 10.96
N ARG A 88 8.98 18.80 11.31
CA ARG A 88 9.70 18.56 12.56
C ARG A 88 11.08 18.02 12.24
N ALA A 89 12.08 18.48 12.96
CA ALA A 89 13.43 17.98 12.83
C ALA A 89 13.53 16.57 13.44
N ASP A 90 14.09 15.65 12.66
CA ASP A 90 14.39 14.27 13.03
C ASP A 90 15.84 14.16 13.48
N ALA A 91 16.15 13.14 14.28
CA ALA A 91 17.54 12.87 14.68
C ALA A 91 18.21 11.99 13.63
N ILE A 92 19.38 12.41 13.13
CA ILE A 92 20.18 11.69 12.13
C ILE A 92 21.56 11.38 12.71
N VAL A 93 22.08 10.17 12.48
CA VAL A 93 23.44 9.75 12.83
C VAL A 93 24.10 9.13 11.62
N VAL A 94 25.32 9.55 11.28
CA VAL A 94 26.13 8.92 10.24
C VAL A 94 27.20 8.06 10.88
N ASN A 95 27.26 6.77 10.53
CA ASN A 95 28.20 5.81 11.10
C ASN A 95 29.10 5.20 10.02
N ASP A 96 30.41 5.16 10.28
CA ASP A 96 31.41 4.46 9.46
C ASP A 96 31.55 2.98 9.88
N VAL A 97 30.44 2.22 9.80
CA VAL A 97 30.45 0.77 10.07
C VAL A 97 30.56 0.04 8.72
N GLN A 98 31.77 -0.38 8.36
CA GLN A 98 32.13 -1.10 7.12
C GLN A 98 31.40 -2.45 6.88
N LEU A 99 30.43 -2.84 7.71
CA LEU A 99 29.61 -4.04 7.51
C LEU A 99 28.29 -3.76 6.76
N LEU A 100 27.94 -2.49 6.57
CA LEU A 100 26.86 -2.00 5.71
C LEU A 100 27.40 -0.72 5.06
N ASP A 101 27.51 -0.66 3.73
CA ASP A 101 28.00 0.53 3.00
C ASP A 101 27.49 1.85 3.63
N GLY A 102 28.39 2.63 4.24
CA GLY A 102 28.18 4.00 4.74
C GLY A 102 26.80 4.30 5.36
N ALA A 103 26.44 3.68 6.48
CA ALA A 103 25.08 3.78 7.00
C ALA A 103 24.80 5.10 7.75
N VAL A 104 23.99 5.96 7.13
CA VAL A 104 23.20 6.99 7.82
C VAL A 104 22.04 6.29 8.53
N PHE A 105 21.72 6.66 9.76
CA PHE A 105 20.55 6.21 10.51
C PHE A 105 19.71 7.42 10.88
N ALA A 106 18.39 7.29 10.88
CA ALA A 106 17.51 8.34 11.38
C ALA A 106 16.44 7.81 12.33
N ALA A 107 16.03 8.66 13.26
CA ALA A 107 14.95 8.46 14.21
C ALA A 107 13.97 9.63 14.09
N LEU A 108 12.76 9.35 13.63
CA LEU A 108 11.77 10.39 13.38
C LEU A 108 11.26 11.03 14.68
N SER A 109 10.94 12.32 14.66
CA SER A 109 10.19 12.96 15.74
C SER A 109 8.80 12.32 15.86
N ALA A 110 8.50 11.75 17.03
CA ALA A 110 7.36 10.88 17.26
C ALA A 110 6.55 11.31 18.49
N GLY A 111 5.33 10.78 18.59
CA GLY A 111 4.31 11.40 19.44
C GLY A 111 4.03 12.83 18.94
N THR A 112 3.30 13.63 19.69
CA THR A 112 3.01 15.04 19.36
C THR A 112 4.25 15.94 19.51
N GLY A 113 5.42 15.53 18.98
CA GLY A 113 6.70 16.22 19.16
C GLY A 113 7.23 16.07 20.58
N SER A 114 7.31 14.84 21.09
CA SER A 114 7.68 14.59 22.50
C SER A 114 8.78 13.55 22.71
N ARG A 115 9.24 12.89 21.65
CA ARG A 115 10.29 11.86 21.66
C ARG A 115 10.82 11.61 20.25
N PHE A 116 11.98 10.98 20.12
CA PHE A 116 12.40 10.34 18.87
C PHE A 116 11.93 8.87 18.84
N GLY A 117 11.61 8.37 17.66
CA GLY A 117 11.35 6.96 17.41
C GLY A 117 12.64 6.11 17.49
N ASN A 118 12.56 4.85 17.08
CA ASN A 118 13.74 4.00 16.99
C ASN A 118 14.59 4.41 15.77
N ALA A 119 15.90 4.52 15.97
CA ALA A 119 16.85 4.76 14.88
C ALA A 119 16.87 3.56 13.90
N ARG A 120 16.77 3.84 12.61
CA ARG A 120 16.82 2.84 11.53
C ARG A 120 17.76 3.32 10.42
N PRO A 121 18.38 2.41 9.64
CA PRO A 121 19.17 2.80 8.47
C PRO A 121 18.33 3.69 7.55
N TRP A 122 18.85 4.86 7.23
CA TRP A 122 18.28 5.82 6.31
C TRP A 122 18.90 5.62 4.94
N ASN A 123 18.45 4.57 4.27
CA ASN A 123 18.92 4.21 2.94
C ASN A 123 17.95 4.86 1.96
N TYR A 124 18.37 5.94 1.29
CA TYR A 124 17.67 6.50 0.12
C TYR A 124 17.92 5.62 -1.12
N GLU A 125 17.80 4.30 -0.98
CA GLU A 125 17.40 3.53 -2.14
C GLU A 125 15.90 3.75 -2.25
N LEU A 126 15.44 4.19 -3.44
CA LEU A 126 14.05 4.25 -3.89
C LEU A 126 13.12 3.49 -2.93
N LYS A 127 12.09 4.14 -2.37
CA LYS A 127 11.12 3.44 -1.51
C LYS A 127 10.42 2.38 -2.36
N ARG A 128 10.99 1.18 -2.36
CA ARG A 128 10.58 0.04 -3.19
C ARG A 128 9.38 -0.60 -2.55
N VAL A 129 8.27 -0.59 -3.28
CA VAL A 129 7.05 -1.31 -2.92
C VAL A 129 7.00 -2.55 -3.80
N ARG A 130 7.02 -3.73 -3.18
CA ARG A 130 6.98 -5.04 -3.82
C ARG A 130 5.82 -5.86 -3.30
N PHE A 131 4.88 -6.22 -4.15
CA PHE A 131 3.74 -7.04 -3.74
C PHE A 131 3.30 -7.96 -4.84
N TYR A 132 2.52 -8.97 -4.48
CA TYR A 132 1.81 -9.80 -5.46
C TYR A 132 0.36 -9.37 -5.55
N ALA A 133 -0.25 -9.56 -6.71
CA ALA A 133 -1.69 -9.40 -6.89
C ALA A 133 -2.26 -10.57 -7.68
N THR A 134 -3.47 -11.00 -7.31
CA THR A 134 -4.25 -12.02 -8.01
C THR A 134 -5.74 -11.71 -7.81
N ALA A 135 -6.63 -12.49 -8.42
CA ALA A 135 -8.07 -12.37 -8.27
C ALA A 135 -8.70 -13.75 -8.33
N ASP A 136 -10.00 -13.86 -8.05
CA ASP A 136 -10.77 -15.08 -8.29
C ASP A 136 -10.15 -16.37 -7.70
N PRO A 137 -9.75 -16.41 -6.39
CA PRO A 137 -9.57 -17.70 -5.70
C PRO A 137 -10.80 -18.59 -5.85
N GLN A 138 -11.97 -17.95 -5.72
CA GLN A 138 -13.28 -18.48 -6.08
C GLN A 138 -13.44 -19.93 -5.60
N TYR A 139 -13.13 -20.14 -4.30
CA TYR A 139 -13.13 -21.46 -3.67
C TYR A 139 -14.48 -22.13 -3.90
N GLU A 140 -14.46 -23.39 -4.36
CA GLU A 140 -15.66 -24.19 -4.58
C GLU A 140 -15.50 -25.58 -3.94
N ASN A 141 -16.11 -25.75 -2.77
CA ASN A 141 -16.01 -26.95 -1.94
C ASN A 141 -17.26 -27.84 -1.95
N ASP A 142 -18.02 -27.87 -3.06
CA ASP A 142 -19.27 -28.62 -3.12
C ASP A 142 -18.99 -30.12 -2.84
N PRO A 143 -19.60 -30.73 -1.81
CA PRO A 143 -19.34 -32.12 -1.42
C PRO A 143 -19.79 -33.15 -2.48
N SER A 144 -20.46 -32.72 -3.55
CA SER A 144 -20.78 -33.53 -4.73
C SER A 144 -19.79 -33.36 -5.89
N ALA A 145 -18.66 -32.68 -5.66
CA ALA A 145 -17.75 -32.18 -6.70
C ALA A 145 -17.29 -33.23 -7.73
N SER A 146 -17.40 -32.84 -9.01
CA SER A 146 -16.67 -33.45 -10.12
C SER A 146 -15.16 -33.19 -10.03
N THR A 147 -14.34 -34.03 -10.66
CA THR A 147 -12.87 -33.89 -10.75
C THR A 147 -12.39 -32.49 -11.15
N ALA A 148 -13.12 -31.76 -12.00
CA ALA A 148 -12.75 -30.41 -12.43
C ALA A 148 -12.78 -29.37 -11.28
N ARG A 149 -13.71 -29.51 -10.33
CA ARG A 149 -13.84 -28.60 -9.17
C ARG A 149 -12.77 -28.87 -8.13
N GLU A 150 -12.41 -30.14 -7.93
CA GLU A 150 -11.28 -30.52 -7.07
C GLU A 150 -9.97 -29.94 -7.61
N LEU A 151 -9.73 -30.05 -8.93
CA LEU A 151 -8.57 -29.46 -9.57
C LEU A 151 -8.50 -27.94 -9.39
N LYS A 152 -9.63 -27.23 -9.51
CA LYS A 152 -9.71 -25.78 -9.28
C LYS A 152 -9.25 -25.42 -7.86
N ARG A 153 -9.76 -26.12 -6.84
CA ARG A 153 -9.37 -25.92 -5.44
C ARG A 153 -7.89 -26.23 -5.21
N ASP A 154 -7.41 -27.35 -5.75
CA ASP A 154 -6.02 -27.77 -5.55
C ASP A 154 -5.05 -26.78 -6.21
N LEU A 155 -5.40 -26.24 -7.38
CA LEU A 155 -4.64 -25.19 -8.04
C LEU A 155 -4.68 -23.87 -7.25
N THR A 156 -5.83 -23.50 -6.69
CA THR A 156 -5.96 -22.33 -5.80
C THR A 156 -5.03 -22.46 -4.60
N ASN A 157 -5.08 -23.59 -3.89
CA ASN A 157 -4.22 -23.87 -2.73
C ASN A 157 -2.73 -23.86 -3.12
N THR A 158 -2.38 -24.47 -4.26
CA THR A 158 -1.00 -24.50 -4.77
C THR A 158 -0.49 -23.09 -5.05
N THR A 159 -1.32 -22.24 -5.65
CA THR A 159 -0.98 -20.85 -5.97
C THR A 159 -0.78 -20.01 -4.71
N ILE A 160 -1.70 -20.12 -3.75
CA ILE A 160 -1.56 -19.45 -2.44
C ILE A 160 -0.31 -19.93 -1.70
N LYS A 161 -0.01 -21.23 -1.74
CA LYS A 161 1.22 -21.78 -1.16
C LYS A 161 2.48 -21.23 -1.81
N ASP A 162 2.50 -21.12 -3.13
CA ASP A 162 3.60 -20.52 -3.89
C ASP A 162 3.80 -19.03 -3.54
N LEU A 163 2.72 -18.24 -3.52
CA LEU A 163 2.75 -16.85 -3.08
C LEU A 163 3.29 -16.70 -1.66
N ASN A 164 2.80 -17.50 -0.71
CA ASN A 164 3.26 -17.48 0.68
C ASN A 164 4.75 -17.84 0.80
N SER A 165 5.21 -18.81 0.01
CA SER A 165 6.63 -19.15 -0.07
C SER A 165 7.47 -17.96 -0.58
N LYS A 166 7.00 -17.27 -1.62
CA LYS A 166 7.66 -16.09 -2.18
C LYS A 166 7.68 -14.90 -1.21
N LEU A 167 6.61 -14.68 -0.46
CA LEU A 167 6.55 -13.67 0.61
C LEU A 167 7.61 -13.93 1.69
N ARG A 168 7.81 -15.19 2.10
CA ARG A 168 8.86 -15.56 3.07
C ARG A 168 10.28 -15.33 2.55
N ALA A 169 10.47 -15.47 1.23
CA ALA A 169 11.79 -15.45 0.61
C ALA A 169 12.33 -14.04 0.30
N GLY A 170 11.48 -13.01 0.32
CA GLY A 170 11.86 -11.68 -0.16
C GLY A 170 11.14 -10.53 0.54
N PRO A 171 11.56 -9.29 0.27
CA PRO A 171 11.06 -8.09 0.93
C PRO A 171 9.71 -7.63 0.35
N TYR A 172 8.73 -8.53 0.28
CA TYR A 172 7.39 -8.24 -0.24
C TYR A 172 6.46 -7.77 0.88
N GLN A 173 5.68 -6.72 0.65
CA GLN A 173 4.76 -6.16 1.66
C GLN A 173 3.46 -6.95 1.83
N GLY A 174 3.04 -7.73 0.82
CA GLY A 174 1.82 -8.53 0.91
C GLY A 174 1.26 -9.00 -0.42
N VAL A 175 0.02 -9.48 -0.37
CA VAL A 175 -0.75 -9.94 -1.53
C VAL A 175 -2.07 -9.16 -1.62
N VAL A 176 -2.39 -8.66 -2.80
CA VAL A 176 -3.67 -8.03 -3.13
C VAL A 176 -4.57 -9.04 -3.83
N ILE A 177 -5.83 -9.17 -3.38
CA ILE A 177 -6.84 -10.01 -4.03
C ILE A 177 -7.93 -9.11 -4.63
N ALA A 178 -8.08 -9.10 -5.96
CA ALA A 178 -9.07 -8.29 -6.67
C ALA A 178 -10.42 -9.01 -6.83
N GLY A 179 -11.01 -9.47 -5.72
CA GLY A 179 -12.36 -10.02 -5.67
C GLY A 179 -12.49 -11.52 -5.86
N ASP A 180 -13.73 -12.00 -5.70
CA ASP A 180 -14.20 -13.38 -5.85
C ASP A 180 -13.47 -14.37 -4.94
N LEU A 181 -13.60 -14.17 -3.64
CA LEU A 181 -13.01 -15.05 -2.62
C LEU A 181 -13.68 -16.43 -2.62
N THR A 182 -15.01 -16.43 -2.81
CA THR A 182 -15.88 -17.60 -2.82
C THR A 182 -16.54 -17.78 -4.19
N GLN A 183 -17.02 -18.99 -4.51
CA GLN A 183 -17.75 -19.25 -5.74
C GLN A 183 -19.26 -18.99 -5.59
N ASN A 184 -19.83 -19.34 -4.43
CA ASN A 184 -21.27 -19.33 -4.20
C ASN A 184 -21.63 -18.83 -2.78
N THR A 185 -20.78 -18.02 -2.13
CA THR A 185 -21.02 -17.55 -0.75
C THR A 185 -21.28 -18.66 0.28
N ARG A 186 -20.59 -19.81 0.17
CA ARG A 186 -20.82 -20.93 1.09
C ARG A 186 -19.85 -20.95 2.27
N ARG A 187 -20.29 -21.52 3.39
CA ARG A 187 -19.50 -21.51 4.64
C ARG A 187 -18.24 -22.34 4.56
N ASP A 188 -18.30 -23.46 3.87
CA ASP A 188 -17.16 -24.30 3.57
C ASP A 188 -16.17 -23.64 2.59
N GLU A 189 -16.65 -22.84 1.64
CA GLU A 189 -15.81 -22.04 0.74
C GLU A 189 -15.06 -20.95 1.51
N LEU A 190 -15.79 -20.12 2.28
CA LEU A 190 -15.18 -19.04 3.07
C LEU A 190 -14.21 -19.59 4.12
N PHE A 191 -14.57 -20.70 4.77
CA PHE A 191 -13.69 -21.36 5.73
C PHE A 191 -12.41 -21.86 5.08
N ALA A 192 -12.49 -22.52 3.91
CA ALA A 192 -11.30 -22.99 3.20
C ALA A 192 -10.43 -21.84 2.68
N TYR A 193 -11.02 -20.74 2.24
CA TYR A 193 -10.28 -19.53 1.91
C TYR A 193 -9.50 -19.02 3.14
N GLY A 194 -10.16 -18.89 4.29
CA GLY A 194 -9.52 -18.51 5.54
C GLY A 194 -8.38 -19.45 5.94
N LEU A 195 -8.60 -20.77 5.88
CA LEU A 195 -7.58 -21.78 6.17
C LEU A 195 -6.40 -21.70 5.20
N GLY A 196 -6.68 -21.57 3.91
CA GLY A 196 -5.66 -21.43 2.87
C GLY A 196 -4.73 -20.25 3.15
N LEU A 197 -5.26 -19.14 3.66
CA LEU A 197 -4.43 -18.02 4.11
C LEU A 197 -3.70 -18.32 5.43
N SER A 198 -4.42 -18.68 6.49
CA SER A 198 -3.85 -18.86 7.83
C SER A 198 -2.75 -19.92 7.91
N TYR A 199 -2.78 -20.93 7.04
CA TYR A 199 -1.87 -22.07 7.11
C TYR A 199 -0.94 -22.18 5.91
N GLY A 200 -0.70 -21.09 5.18
CA GLY A 200 0.29 -21.09 4.11
C GLY A 200 -0.13 -21.94 2.89
N GLY A 201 -1.43 -22.11 2.66
CA GLY A 201 -2.02 -22.97 1.63
C GLY A 201 -2.30 -24.41 2.10
N SER A 202 -2.00 -24.74 3.35
CA SER A 202 -2.28 -26.06 3.95
C SER A 202 -3.68 -26.14 4.54
N LEU A 203 -4.44 -27.19 4.22
CA LEU A 203 -5.74 -27.46 4.86
C LEU A 203 -5.62 -28.24 6.17
N THR A 204 -4.41 -28.64 6.58
CA THR A 204 -4.17 -29.54 7.72
C THR A 204 -3.46 -28.89 8.90
N GLY A 205 -3.14 -27.60 8.84
CA GLY A 205 -2.52 -26.84 9.92
C GLY A 205 -1.31 -26.02 9.47
N PRO A 206 -0.74 -25.19 10.36
CA PRO A 206 0.27 -24.20 10.00
C PRO A 206 1.59 -24.86 9.57
N GLU A 207 2.09 -24.50 8.39
CA GLU A 207 3.46 -24.84 7.97
C GLU A 207 4.53 -23.91 8.62
N SER A 208 4.09 -22.82 9.27
CA SER A 208 4.93 -21.83 9.97
C SER A 208 4.12 -21.05 11.00
N ASP A 209 4.78 -20.43 11.99
CA ASP A 209 4.15 -19.52 12.98
C ASP A 209 3.68 -18.17 12.39
N ILE A 210 3.86 -17.95 11.09
CA ILE A 210 3.44 -16.73 10.39
C ILE A 210 1.95 -16.85 10.03
N ASP A 211 1.14 -15.93 10.54
CA ASP A 211 -0.23 -15.73 10.11
C ASP A 211 -0.27 -14.83 8.86
N TYR A 212 -0.44 -15.44 7.69
CA TYR A 212 -0.49 -14.72 6.41
C TYR A 212 -1.75 -13.86 6.26
N THR A 213 -2.81 -14.07 7.06
CA THR A 213 -4.06 -13.33 6.90
C THR A 213 -3.90 -11.82 7.06
N SER A 214 -2.91 -11.39 7.87
CA SER A 214 -2.59 -9.99 8.12
C SER A 214 -1.90 -9.27 6.93
N ILE A 215 -1.36 -10.04 5.98
CA ILE A 215 -0.62 -9.53 4.81
C ILE A 215 -1.33 -9.79 3.48
N TYR A 216 -2.58 -10.28 3.53
CA TYR A 216 -3.50 -10.35 2.39
C TYR A 216 -4.53 -9.21 2.46
N TYR A 217 -4.70 -8.53 1.34
CA TYR A 217 -5.55 -7.35 1.17
C TYR A 217 -6.67 -7.72 0.19
N ASP A 218 -7.82 -8.09 0.76
CA ASP A 218 -8.88 -8.78 0.06
C ASP A 218 -9.94 -7.84 -0.48
N GLY A 219 -10.39 -8.05 -1.70
CA GLY A 219 -11.57 -7.41 -2.26
C GLY A 219 -12.74 -8.38 -2.38
N LEU A 220 -13.96 -7.84 -2.47
CA LEU A 220 -15.15 -8.57 -2.87
C LEU A 220 -15.26 -8.61 -4.39
N GLY A 221 -15.77 -9.73 -4.92
CA GLY A 221 -16.23 -9.84 -6.30
C GLY A 221 -17.71 -10.17 -6.38
N ASN A 222 -18.21 -10.38 -7.60
CA ASN A 222 -19.63 -10.64 -7.80
C ASN A 222 -20.08 -11.95 -7.17
N HIS A 223 -19.21 -12.96 -7.12
CA HIS A 223 -19.52 -14.25 -6.51
C HIS A 223 -19.60 -14.20 -4.99
N ASP A 224 -19.02 -13.18 -4.36
CA ASP A 224 -19.11 -12.96 -2.92
C ASP A 224 -20.43 -12.30 -2.49
N LEU A 225 -21.23 -11.85 -3.46
CA LEU A 225 -22.53 -11.21 -3.25
C LEU A 225 -23.69 -11.99 -3.87
N ALA A 226 -23.38 -12.94 -4.74
CA ALA A 226 -24.33 -13.69 -5.56
C ALA A 226 -24.94 -14.88 -4.80
N GLU A 227 -25.62 -14.64 -3.69
CA GLU A 227 -26.60 -15.59 -3.15
C GLU A 227 -27.56 -14.97 -2.11
N GLY A 228 -28.17 -13.83 -2.47
CA GLY A 228 -29.29 -13.26 -1.70
C GLY A 228 -30.44 -14.25 -1.44
N VAL A 229 -30.54 -15.35 -2.21
CA VAL A 229 -31.52 -16.43 -2.02
C VAL A 229 -31.27 -17.22 -0.72
N CYS A 230 -30.01 -17.36 -0.29
CA CYS A 230 -29.64 -18.06 0.93
C CYS A 230 -30.04 -17.28 2.20
N CYS A 231 -29.85 -15.96 2.20
CA CYS A 231 -30.18 -15.10 3.34
C CYS A 231 -31.66 -14.65 3.36
N ASN A 232 -32.41 -14.92 2.28
CA ASN A 232 -33.85 -14.71 2.20
C ASN A 232 -34.69 -15.91 2.66
N GLY A 233 -34.07 -16.91 3.30
CA GLY A 233 -34.76 -18.01 3.99
C GLY A 233 -35.27 -19.16 3.11
N VAL A 234 -34.83 -19.26 1.85
CA VAL A 234 -35.32 -20.26 0.87
C VAL A 234 -34.47 -21.55 0.83
N LEU A 235 -33.22 -21.53 1.32
CA LEU A 235 -32.35 -22.71 1.43
C LEU A 235 -31.82 -22.92 2.85
N ARG A 236 -31.46 -24.18 3.15
CA ARG A 236 -31.22 -24.73 4.50
C ARG A 236 -30.27 -23.86 5.34
N SER A 237 -30.85 -23.24 6.37
CA SER A 237 -30.16 -22.58 7.48
C SER A 237 -28.98 -23.42 7.99
N GLY A 238 -27.74 -22.99 7.73
CA GLY A 238 -26.50 -23.58 8.27
C GLY A 238 -25.34 -23.74 7.28
N TYR A 239 -25.58 -23.69 5.96
CA TYR A 239 -24.55 -23.93 4.94
C TYR A 239 -24.13 -22.69 4.14
N CYS A 240 -25.00 -21.67 4.07
CA CYS A 240 -24.70 -20.42 3.39
C CYS A 240 -24.02 -19.39 4.32
N VAL A 241 -23.31 -18.44 3.73
CA VAL A 241 -22.69 -17.29 4.39
C VAL A 241 -23.35 -16.03 3.84
N CYS A 242 -23.83 -15.16 4.72
CA CYS A 242 -24.39 -13.90 4.24
C CYS A 242 -23.28 -12.95 3.79
N PRO A 243 -23.54 -12.05 2.80
CA PRO A 243 -22.54 -11.09 2.33
C PRO A 243 -21.83 -10.32 3.46
N ASP A 244 -22.52 -10.02 4.56
CA ASP A 244 -21.94 -9.35 5.74
C ASP A 244 -20.83 -10.16 6.44
N GLU A 245 -20.91 -11.49 6.45
CA GLU A 245 -19.85 -12.35 6.98
C GLU A 245 -18.59 -12.32 6.07
N ILE A 246 -18.76 -12.23 4.74
CA ILE A 246 -17.63 -12.08 3.81
C ILE A 246 -17.04 -10.67 3.90
N ARG A 247 -17.90 -9.64 4.03
CA ARG A 247 -17.46 -8.26 4.29
C ARG A 247 -16.60 -8.17 5.55
N ALA A 248 -16.90 -8.93 6.60
CA ALA A 248 -16.06 -8.97 7.80
C ALA A 248 -14.65 -9.53 7.54
N VAL A 249 -14.49 -10.45 6.60
CA VAL A 249 -13.18 -10.96 6.17
C VAL A 249 -12.39 -9.87 5.42
N VAL A 250 -13.06 -9.15 4.52
CA VAL A 250 -12.46 -8.01 3.80
C VAL A 250 -12.06 -6.90 4.77
N ASN A 251 -12.93 -6.54 5.71
CA ASN A 251 -12.75 -5.49 6.72
C ASN A 251 -11.95 -5.92 7.97
N ARG A 252 -11.28 -7.08 7.93
CA ARG A 252 -10.44 -7.55 9.04
C ARG A 252 -9.39 -6.52 9.43
N ASP A 253 -9.05 -6.46 10.71
CA ASP A 253 -8.04 -5.54 11.23
C ASP A 253 -6.66 -5.86 10.65
N ARG A 254 -5.97 -4.83 10.17
CA ARG A 254 -4.59 -4.89 9.67
C ARG A 254 -3.83 -3.66 10.16
N GLU A 255 -2.56 -3.82 10.49
CA GLU A 255 -1.73 -2.78 11.14
C GLU A 255 -1.61 -1.49 10.30
N ASN A 256 -1.62 -1.63 8.96
CA ASN A 256 -1.36 -0.51 8.03
C ASN A 256 -2.60 -0.05 7.26
N VAL A 257 -3.77 -0.61 7.54
CA VAL A 257 -5.03 -0.18 6.90
C VAL A 257 -5.56 1.04 7.63
N MET A 258 -5.88 2.08 6.86
CA MET A 258 -6.43 3.31 7.40
C MET A 258 -7.90 3.10 7.71
N PRO A 259 -8.32 3.25 8.98
CA PRO A 259 -9.73 3.21 9.30
C PRO A 259 -10.34 4.56 8.95
N ASP A 260 -11.58 4.56 8.47
CA ASP A 260 -12.45 5.74 8.60
C ASP A 260 -13.87 5.32 8.95
N ASP A 261 -14.38 4.30 8.26
CA ASP A 261 -15.65 3.66 8.57
C ASP A 261 -15.60 2.23 8.01
N LYS A 262 -15.98 1.23 8.81
CA LYS A 262 -16.06 -0.18 8.38
C LYS A 262 -17.48 -0.61 8.04
N SER A 263 -18.43 0.34 7.99
CA SER A 263 -19.81 0.11 7.58
C SER A 263 -19.89 -0.40 6.13
N GLU A 264 -18.99 0.08 5.27
CA GLU A 264 -18.79 -0.39 3.91
C GLU A 264 -17.45 -1.14 3.76
N PRO A 265 -17.28 -2.00 2.74
CA PRO A 265 -16.10 -2.87 2.63
C PRO A 265 -14.88 -2.20 1.98
N HIS A 266 -14.94 -0.90 1.67
CA HIS A 266 -13.86 -0.20 0.98
C HIS A 266 -12.83 0.31 1.98
N TYR A 267 -11.56 0.20 1.63
CA TYR A 267 -10.48 0.61 2.52
C TYR A 267 -9.23 0.97 1.72
N SER A 268 -8.33 1.71 2.36
CA SER A 268 -7.06 2.13 1.77
C SER A 268 -5.90 1.90 2.73
N TRP A 269 -4.70 1.89 2.19
CA TRP A 269 -3.47 1.78 2.95
C TRP A 269 -2.31 2.46 2.22
N ASN A 270 -1.19 2.56 2.91
CA ASN A 270 0.07 3.00 2.32
C ASN A 270 1.10 1.88 2.43
N TRP A 271 1.81 1.65 1.32
CA TRP A 271 3.10 0.99 1.34
C TRP A 271 4.15 1.99 0.87
N GLY A 272 5.02 2.42 1.79
CA GLY A 272 5.94 3.53 1.51
C GLY A 272 5.16 4.76 1.04
N ASP A 273 5.53 5.28 -0.14
CA ASP A 273 4.91 6.45 -0.75
C ASP A 273 3.72 6.12 -1.68
N VAL A 274 3.41 4.85 -1.88
CA VAL A 274 2.32 4.40 -2.76
C VAL A 274 1.04 4.27 -1.95
N HIS A 275 -0.03 4.94 -2.39
CA HIS A 275 -1.38 4.70 -1.87
C HIS A 275 -2.00 3.53 -2.59
N LEU A 276 -2.69 2.67 -1.87
CA LEU A 276 -3.49 1.61 -2.45
C LEU A 276 -4.92 1.75 -1.92
N VAL A 277 -5.90 1.64 -2.82
CA VAL A 277 -7.32 1.80 -2.51
C VAL A 277 -8.09 0.60 -3.05
N GLN A 278 -8.68 -0.20 -2.16
CA GLN A 278 -9.53 -1.33 -2.50
C GLN A 278 -10.99 -0.87 -2.56
N LEU A 279 -11.57 -0.91 -3.76
CA LEU A 279 -12.90 -0.43 -4.10
C LEU A 279 -13.90 -1.59 -4.35
N ASN A 280 -13.45 -2.82 -4.10
CA ASN A 280 -14.23 -4.04 -4.20
C ASN A 280 -14.76 -4.26 -5.62
N LEU A 281 -16.06 -4.18 -5.86
CA LEU A 281 -16.64 -4.55 -7.16
C LEU A 281 -16.20 -3.61 -8.30
N TYR A 282 -16.57 -2.34 -8.16
CA TYR A 282 -16.30 -1.26 -9.09
C TYR A 282 -16.54 0.09 -8.41
N PRO A 283 -15.87 1.18 -8.86
CA PRO A 283 -16.14 2.56 -8.45
C PRO A 283 -17.53 3.04 -8.95
N GLY A 284 -18.51 3.10 -8.05
CA GLY A 284 -19.87 3.56 -8.35
C GLY A 284 -20.55 4.20 -7.13
N ALA A 285 -21.60 4.98 -7.35
CA ALA A 285 -22.34 5.67 -6.29
C ALA A 285 -23.59 4.88 -5.85
N THR A 286 -24.35 4.37 -6.82
CA THR A 286 -25.59 3.61 -6.60
C THR A 286 -25.64 2.43 -7.56
N GLN A 287 -26.27 1.34 -7.16
CA GLN A 287 -26.46 0.17 -8.03
C GLN A 287 -27.16 0.55 -9.34
N THR A 288 -26.48 0.35 -10.47
CA THR A 288 -27.11 0.40 -11.80
C THR A 288 -27.02 -0.93 -12.55
N GLY A 289 -26.03 -1.76 -12.21
CA GLY A 289 -25.89 -3.14 -12.70
C GLY A 289 -26.41 -4.19 -11.72
N ASN A 290 -25.88 -5.40 -11.83
CA ASN A 290 -26.30 -6.56 -11.03
C ASN A 290 -25.97 -6.46 -9.55
N HIS A 291 -24.98 -5.64 -9.17
CA HIS A 291 -24.52 -5.53 -7.79
C HIS A 291 -24.31 -4.08 -7.36
N ASP A 292 -24.60 -3.82 -6.08
CA ASP A 292 -24.40 -2.53 -5.42
C ASP A 292 -22.90 -2.25 -5.24
N PRO A 293 -22.37 -1.12 -5.78
CA PRO A 293 -20.97 -0.73 -5.59
C PRO A 293 -20.69 -0.24 -4.17
N MET A 294 -21.69 -0.15 -3.29
CA MET A 294 -21.52 0.21 -1.89
C MET A 294 -20.91 1.61 -1.75
N ASN A 295 -21.37 2.54 -2.61
CA ASN A 295 -20.93 3.93 -2.70
C ASN A 295 -19.39 4.13 -2.79
N SER A 296 -18.69 3.17 -3.40
CA SER A 296 -17.22 3.14 -3.54
C SER A 296 -16.63 4.38 -4.23
N LEU A 297 -17.36 5.03 -5.14
CA LEU A 297 -16.88 6.22 -5.82
C LEU A 297 -16.76 7.42 -4.88
N GLU A 298 -17.71 7.57 -3.96
CA GLU A 298 -17.68 8.62 -2.96
C GLU A 298 -16.64 8.32 -1.87
N PHE A 299 -16.50 7.04 -1.48
CA PHE A 299 -15.38 6.61 -0.65
C PHE A 299 -14.04 7.01 -1.29
N LEU A 300 -13.81 6.67 -2.57
CA LEU A 300 -12.59 7.02 -3.29
C LEU A 300 -12.34 8.52 -3.31
N ARG A 301 -13.38 9.34 -3.55
CA ARG A 301 -13.26 10.80 -3.54
C ARG A 301 -12.75 11.31 -2.19
N ASN A 302 -13.34 10.83 -1.11
CA ASN A 302 -13.00 11.27 0.24
C ASN A 302 -11.61 10.79 0.67
N ASP A 303 -11.28 9.54 0.36
CA ASP A 303 -9.97 8.94 0.60
C ASP A 303 -8.86 9.71 -0.14
N LEU A 304 -9.06 9.98 -1.44
CA LEU A 304 -8.11 10.72 -2.25
C LEU A 304 -7.92 12.17 -1.83
N VAL A 305 -8.95 12.84 -1.27
CA VAL A 305 -8.82 14.21 -0.73
C VAL A 305 -8.09 14.21 0.61
N LYS A 306 -8.31 13.18 1.42
CA LYS A 306 -7.77 13.10 2.77
C LYS A 306 -6.31 12.63 2.81
N HIS A 307 -6.01 11.60 2.02
CA HIS A 307 -4.74 10.89 2.07
C HIS A 307 -3.84 11.23 0.90
N ARG A 308 -4.40 11.80 -0.16
CA ARG A 308 -3.66 12.28 -1.32
C ARG A 308 -4.11 13.69 -1.68
N GLY A 309 -3.49 14.25 -2.69
CA GLY A 309 -3.91 15.51 -3.28
C GLY A 309 -3.85 15.42 -4.80
N PRO A 310 -4.31 16.45 -5.51
CA PRO A 310 -4.17 16.51 -6.95
C PRO A 310 -2.72 16.30 -7.36
N ARG A 311 -2.49 15.73 -8.55
CA ARG A 311 -1.15 15.46 -9.10
C ARG A 311 -0.26 16.71 -9.13
N SER A 312 -0.85 17.90 -9.24
CA SER A 312 -0.14 19.18 -9.23
C SER A 312 0.28 19.68 -7.83
N SER A 313 -0.16 19.00 -6.77
CA SER A 313 0.12 19.35 -5.37
C SER A 313 1.25 18.50 -4.81
N ARG A 314 1.89 18.92 -3.71
CA ARG A 314 2.91 18.11 -3.01
C ARG A 314 2.38 16.78 -2.46
N GLN A 315 1.07 16.62 -2.33
CA GLN A 315 0.40 15.38 -1.90
C GLN A 315 0.01 14.46 -3.07
N GLY A 316 0.36 14.82 -4.31
CA GLY A 316 0.15 14.04 -5.54
C GLY A 316 1.06 12.81 -5.69
N LEU A 317 1.32 12.10 -4.59
CA LEU A 317 2.09 10.85 -4.58
C LEU A 317 1.33 9.71 -5.29
N PRO A 318 2.03 8.66 -5.76
CA PRO A 318 1.43 7.60 -6.56
C PRO A 318 0.25 6.89 -5.88
N VAL A 319 -0.75 6.54 -6.68
CA VAL A 319 -1.96 5.82 -6.28
C VAL A 319 -2.16 4.59 -7.16
N ILE A 320 -2.52 3.47 -6.53
CA ILE A 320 -2.99 2.25 -7.18
C ILE A 320 -4.42 2.00 -6.74
N LEU A 321 -5.28 1.75 -7.70
CA LEU A 321 -6.68 1.46 -7.48
C LEU A 321 -6.94 -0.02 -7.75
N ILE A 322 -7.74 -0.65 -6.91
CA ILE A 322 -8.08 -2.07 -7.02
C ILE A 322 -9.60 -2.19 -7.04
N HIS A 323 -10.13 -2.89 -8.04
CA HIS A 323 -11.52 -3.30 -8.08
C HIS A 323 -11.68 -4.54 -8.95
N HIS A 324 -12.75 -5.29 -8.77
CA HIS A 324 -12.91 -6.62 -9.33
C HIS A 324 -13.19 -6.59 -10.85
N TYR A 325 -14.11 -5.75 -11.32
CA TYR A 325 -14.49 -5.77 -12.74
C TYR A 325 -13.39 -5.22 -13.65
N CYS A 326 -13.00 -6.01 -14.65
CA CYS A 326 -11.90 -5.70 -15.55
C CYS A 326 -12.14 -4.49 -16.46
N LEU A 327 -11.03 -3.93 -16.94
CA LEU A 327 -10.97 -2.75 -17.80
C LEU A 327 -10.13 -3.02 -19.05
N ASP A 328 -10.76 -3.61 -20.07
CA ASP A 328 -10.16 -3.77 -21.40
C ASP A 328 -11.22 -3.57 -22.49
N PRO A 329 -11.12 -2.52 -23.33
CA PRO A 329 -12.06 -2.28 -24.41
C PRO A 329 -12.06 -3.36 -25.49
N ALA A 330 -11.02 -4.21 -25.56
CA ALA A 330 -10.94 -5.33 -26.49
C ALA A 330 -11.63 -6.60 -25.96
N VAL A 331 -12.10 -6.61 -24.71
CA VAL A 331 -12.68 -7.77 -24.04
C VAL A 331 -14.16 -7.52 -23.77
N GLU A 332 -15.02 -8.37 -24.34
CA GLU A 332 -16.48 -8.24 -24.23
C GLU A 332 -16.96 -8.25 -22.76
N LEU A 333 -16.39 -9.13 -21.93
CA LEU A 333 -16.73 -9.20 -20.51
C LEU A 333 -16.45 -7.88 -19.77
N CYS A 334 -15.31 -7.23 -20.06
CA CYS A 334 -14.90 -5.97 -19.43
C CYS A 334 -15.68 -4.74 -19.94
N THR A 335 -16.37 -4.89 -21.07
CA THR A 335 -17.21 -3.85 -21.66
C THR A 335 -18.70 -4.07 -21.42
N SER A 336 -19.09 -5.19 -20.81
CA SER A 336 -20.49 -5.48 -20.51
C SER A 336 -21.14 -4.40 -19.63
N PRO A 337 -22.34 -3.92 -19.99
CA PRO A 337 -23.10 -2.98 -19.18
C PRO A 337 -23.80 -3.63 -17.98
N ASP A 338 -23.82 -4.98 -17.89
CA ASP A 338 -24.51 -5.71 -16.83
C ASP A 338 -23.85 -5.52 -15.45
N TRP A 339 -22.55 -5.22 -15.46
CA TRP A 339 -21.73 -5.12 -14.25
C TRP A 339 -21.56 -3.67 -13.78
N TRP A 340 -21.27 -2.77 -14.72
CA TRP A 340 -21.16 -1.32 -14.51
C TRP A 340 -21.20 -0.60 -15.85
N ASN A 341 -21.96 0.48 -15.91
CA ASN A 341 -22.30 1.17 -17.15
C ASN A 341 -21.26 2.23 -17.55
N GLU A 342 -21.37 2.75 -18.77
CA GLU A 342 -20.42 3.74 -19.30
C GLU A 342 -20.43 5.06 -18.53
N ALA A 343 -21.57 5.50 -17.97
CA ALA A 343 -21.63 6.73 -17.18
C ALA A 343 -20.85 6.60 -15.86
N GLU A 344 -20.87 5.44 -15.22
CA GLU A 344 -20.08 5.14 -14.02
C GLU A 344 -18.58 5.10 -14.34
N LYS A 345 -18.21 4.46 -15.44
CA LYS A 345 -16.81 4.44 -15.95
C LYS A 345 -16.30 5.85 -16.23
N ILE A 346 -17.15 6.72 -16.79
CA ILE A 346 -16.83 8.14 -17.01
C ILE A 346 -16.66 8.89 -15.68
N ALA A 347 -17.60 8.74 -14.75
CA ALA A 347 -17.54 9.43 -13.45
C ALA A 347 -16.30 9.01 -12.64
N TYR A 348 -15.95 7.73 -12.70
CA TYR A 348 -14.72 7.19 -12.13
C TYR A 348 -13.49 7.83 -12.78
N TYR A 349 -13.40 7.82 -14.11
CA TYR A 349 -12.28 8.40 -14.84
C TYR A 349 -12.11 9.90 -14.56
N ASP A 350 -13.19 10.65 -14.58
CA ASP A 350 -13.17 12.10 -14.36
C ASP A 350 -12.71 12.45 -12.93
N LEU A 351 -13.00 11.61 -11.95
CA LEU A 351 -12.48 11.78 -10.59
C LEU A 351 -10.95 11.58 -10.56
N ILE A 352 -10.44 10.55 -11.23
CA ILE A 352 -9.05 10.11 -11.04
C ILE A 352 -8.05 10.76 -12.00
N ASP A 353 -8.50 11.37 -13.11
CA ASP A 353 -7.59 12.02 -14.09
C ASP A 353 -6.75 13.14 -13.47
N ASP A 354 -7.27 13.77 -12.40
CA ASP A 354 -6.59 14.80 -11.61
C ASP A 354 -5.55 14.25 -10.61
N TYR A 355 -5.54 12.94 -10.36
CA TYR A 355 -4.67 12.29 -9.37
C TYR A 355 -3.54 11.49 -10.04
N ASN A 356 -2.48 11.21 -9.28
CA ASN A 356 -1.35 10.42 -9.76
C ASN A 356 -1.63 8.91 -9.71
N VAL A 357 -2.68 8.47 -10.43
CA VAL A 357 -3.01 7.04 -10.54
C VAL A 357 -2.06 6.36 -11.52
N ILE A 358 -1.23 5.47 -11.00
CA ILE A 358 -0.16 4.79 -11.76
C ILE A 358 -0.56 3.38 -12.23
N ALA A 359 -1.57 2.78 -11.59
CA ALA A 359 -2.09 1.47 -11.97
C ALA A 359 -3.55 1.27 -11.51
N ILE A 360 -4.30 0.49 -12.28
CA ILE A 360 -5.58 -0.08 -11.87
C ILE A 360 -5.45 -1.61 -11.93
N ILE A 361 -5.71 -2.30 -10.82
CA ILE A 361 -5.62 -3.75 -10.69
C ILE A 361 -7.02 -4.34 -10.65
N THR A 362 -7.27 -5.34 -11.49
CA THR A 362 -8.60 -5.94 -11.69
C THR A 362 -8.57 -7.46 -11.81
N GLY A 363 -9.72 -8.08 -11.56
CA GLY A 363 -9.98 -9.52 -11.65
C GLY A 363 -11.08 -9.84 -12.65
N HIS A 364 -12.01 -10.72 -12.26
CA HIS A 364 -13.26 -11.09 -12.95
C HIS A 364 -13.07 -11.85 -14.27
N TRP A 365 -12.15 -11.40 -15.12
CA TRP A 365 -11.74 -12.18 -16.28
C TRP A 365 -10.63 -13.15 -15.87
N HIS A 366 -11.01 -14.41 -15.67
CA HIS A 366 -10.11 -15.45 -15.18
C HIS A 366 -8.96 -15.77 -16.15
N ASN A 367 -9.16 -15.47 -17.44
CA ASN A 367 -8.31 -15.96 -18.52
C ASN A 367 -7.67 -14.93 -19.45
N PRO A 368 -6.94 -13.93 -18.92
CA PRO A 368 -6.18 -13.05 -19.78
C PRO A 368 -4.99 -13.81 -20.39
N THR A 369 -4.76 -13.55 -21.68
CA THR A 369 -3.59 -14.03 -22.42
C THR A 369 -2.37 -13.15 -22.12
N MET A 370 -1.18 -13.58 -22.55
CA MET A 370 0.03 -12.74 -22.48
C MET A 370 -0.10 -11.40 -23.21
N ALA A 371 -1.04 -11.29 -24.17
CA ALA A 371 -1.30 -10.04 -24.87
C ALA A 371 -2.36 -9.14 -24.20
N SER A 372 -3.14 -9.68 -23.26
CA SER A 372 -4.37 -9.04 -22.76
C SER A 372 -4.49 -8.93 -21.25
N TRP A 373 -3.47 -9.35 -20.48
CA TRP A 373 -3.41 -9.12 -19.03
C TRP A 373 -3.14 -7.65 -18.68
N ARG A 374 -2.76 -6.82 -19.65
CA ARG A 374 -2.47 -5.40 -19.48
C ARG A 374 -3.09 -4.57 -20.60
N SER A 375 -3.59 -3.39 -20.25
CA SER A 375 -4.15 -2.42 -21.19
C SER A 375 -3.81 -0.98 -20.76
N LEU A 376 -4.07 -0.02 -21.65
CA LEU A 376 -4.07 1.41 -21.32
C LEU A 376 -5.52 1.89 -21.35
N TRP A 377 -6.11 2.02 -20.18
CA TRP A 377 -7.53 2.30 -20.04
C TRP A 377 -7.84 3.79 -20.04
N ARG A 378 -8.94 4.13 -20.73
CA ARG A 378 -9.67 5.39 -20.67
C ARG A 378 -11.06 5.12 -21.26
N PRO A 379 -12.15 5.69 -20.71
CA PRO A 379 -13.48 5.53 -21.30
C PRO A 379 -13.50 5.93 -22.79
N ALA A 380 -14.22 5.19 -23.62
CA ALA A 380 -14.19 5.36 -25.08
C ALA A 380 -14.64 6.76 -25.52
N THR A 381 -15.55 7.35 -24.75
CA THR A 381 -16.09 8.70 -24.97
C THR A 381 -15.12 9.82 -24.58
N ARG A 382 -14.08 9.54 -23.80
CA ARG A 382 -13.06 10.52 -23.39
C ARG A 382 -11.92 10.53 -24.40
N THR A 383 -11.77 11.64 -25.12
CA THR A 383 -10.73 11.82 -26.16
C THR A 383 -9.47 12.53 -25.64
N ARG A 384 -9.58 13.24 -24.51
CA ARG A 384 -8.49 13.92 -23.78
C ARG A 384 -8.25 13.24 -22.42
N GLY A 385 -7.21 13.65 -21.72
CA GLY A 385 -6.78 13.05 -20.45
C GLY A 385 -5.86 11.84 -20.63
N ASN A 386 -5.23 11.42 -19.54
CA ASN A 386 -4.22 10.35 -19.57
C ASN A 386 -4.89 8.98 -19.73
N ARG A 387 -4.17 8.03 -20.34
CA ARG A 387 -4.56 6.61 -20.26
C ARG A 387 -3.82 5.99 -19.09
N ILE A 388 -4.54 5.22 -18.29
CA ILE A 388 -4.03 4.64 -17.05
C ILE A 388 -3.69 3.17 -17.31
N PRO A 389 -2.50 2.69 -16.92
CA PRO A 389 -2.19 1.27 -16.96
C PRO A 389 -3.22 0.47 -16.15
N ALA A 390 -3.89 -0.48 -16.80
CA ALA A 390 -4.83 -1.38 -16.17
C ALA A 390 -4.35 -2.82 -16.34
N PHE A 391 -4.45 -3.61 -15.27
CA PHE A 391 -3.97 -4.99 -15.22
C PHE A 391 -5.11 -5.92 -14.81
N VAL A 392 -5.35 -6.95 -15.60
CA VAL A 392 -6.18 -8.08 -15.23
C VAL A 392 -5.23 -9.16 -14.71
N VAL A 393 -5.19 -9.35 -13.39
CA VAL A 393 -4.18 -10.22 -12.75
C VAL A 393 -4.53 -11.71 -12.82
N GLY A 394 -5.68 -12.04 -13.40
CA GLY A 394 -6.14 -13.40 -13.67
C GLY A 394 -6.54 -14.16 -12.40
N ALA A 395 -7.11 -15.35 -12.62
CA ALA A 395 -7.64 -16.16 -11.54
C ALA A 395 -6.54 -16.95 -10.79
N THR A 396 -6.51 -16.81 -9.46
CA THR A 396 -5.75 -17.68 -8.55
C THR A 396 -6.14 -19.13 -8.79
N SER A 397 -7.43 -19.38 -9.07
CA SER A 397 -7.95 -20.71 -9.38
C SER A 397 -7.40 -21.32 -10.66
N ASN A 398 -6.70 -20.53 -11.48
CA ASN A 398 -6.04 -20.94 -12.71
C ASN A 398 -4.51 -20.77 -12.62
N GLY A 399 -3.95 -20.62 -11.41
CA GLY A 399 -2.50 -20.53 -11.24
C GLY A 399 -1.90 -19.19 -11.65
N ARG A 400 -2.67 -18.10 -11.60
CA ARG A 400 -2.28 -16.79 -12.13
C ARG A 400 -2.16 -15.72 -11.06
N TYR A 401 -1.15 -14.89 -11.23
CA TYR A 401 -0.88 -13.72 -10.40
C TYR A 401 0.10 -12.80 -11.12
N ALA A 402 0.26 -11.60 -10.59
CA ALA A 402 1.27 -10.65 -11.01
C ALA A 402 2.14 -10.22 -9.82
N GLU A 403 3.44 -10.05 -10.06
CA GLU A 403 4.41 -9.40 -9.18
C GLU A 403 4.52 -7.93 -9.58
N PHE A 404 4.38 -7.02 -8.62
CA PHE A 404 4.56 -5.59 -8.80
C PHE A 404 5.78 -5.14 -8.01
N GLU A 405 6.69 -4.43 -8.67
CA GLU A 405 7.80 -3.72 -8.05
C GLU A 405 7.75 -2.25 -8.47
N ILE A 406 7.63 -1.35 -7.50
CA ILE A 406 7.47 0.08 -7.72
C ILE A 406 8.59 0.81 -7.00
N GLU A 407 9.32 1.61 -7.75
CA GLU A 407 10.33 2.54 -7.28
C GLU A 407 9.76 3.95 -7.36
N THR A 408 9.79 4.69 -6.24
CA THR A 408 9.23 6.04 -6.17
C THR A 408 10.29 7.06 -5.77
N ASP A 409 10.16 8.26 -6.32
CA ASP A 409 10.82 9.47 -5.88
C ASP A 409 9.74 10.48 -5.46
N ALA A 410 9.54 10.62 -4.15
CA ALA A 410 8.54 11.53 -3.59
C ALA A 410 8.82 13.00 -3.88
N THR A 411 10.08 13.38 -4.14
CA THR A 411 10.44 14.79 -4.40
C THR A 411 9.93 15.26 -5.76
N THR A 412 9.98 14.38 -6.75
CA THR A 412 9.49 14.60 -8.11
C THR A 412 8.10 14.00 -8.36
N GLN A 413 7.61 13.22 -7.38
CA GLN A 413 6.39 12.40 -7.42
C GLN A 413 6.34 11.52 -8.67
N SER A 414 7.51 11.00 -9.02
CA SER A 414 7.77 10.21 -10.21
C SER A 414 8.38 8.87 -9.83
N GLY A 415 8.58 7.98 -10.80
CA GLY A 415 9.14 6.67 -10.51
C GLY A 415 9.02 5.69 -11.66
N SER A 416 9.26 4.42 -11.35
CA SER A 416 9.06 3.33 -12.29
C SER A 416 8.38 2.13 -11.63
N MET A 417 7.57 1.43 -12.40
CA MET A 417 6.88 0.21 -12.02
C MET A 417 7.28 -0.91 -12.96
N HIS A 418 7.71 -2.03 -12.42
CA HIS A 418 7.95 -3.28 -13.13
C HIS A 418 6.87 -4.27 -12.69
N VAL A 419 6.13 -4.82 -13.66
CA VAL A 419 5.10 -5.82 -13.41
C VAL A 419 5.48 -7.09 -14.14
N LYS A 420 5.55 -8.22 -13.44
CA LYS A 420 5.69 -9.55 -14.04
C LYS A 420 4.38 -10.31 -13.86
N TYR A 421 3.86 -10.89 -14.92
CA TYR A 421 2.65 -11.69 -14.92
C TYR A 421 2.99 -13.16 -15.10
N HIS A 422 2.42 -14.00 -14.24
CA HIS A 422 2.67 -15.44 -14.21
C HIS A 422 1.40 -16.19 -14.60
N SER A 423 1.51 -17.14 -15.52
CA SER A 423 0.41 -18.01 -15.95
C SER A 423 0.93 -19.38 -16.36
N GLU A 424 0.64 -20.41 -15.57
CA GLU A 424 0.82 -21.83 -15.92
C GLU A 424 2.22 -22.14 -16.53
N GLY A 425 3.28 -21.66 -15.88
CA GLY A 425 4.68 -21.88 -16.32
C GLY A 425 5.16 -20.96 -17.45
N SER A 426 4.34 -19.99 -17.84
CA SER A 426 4.75 -18.88 -18.72
C SER A 426 4.79 -17.58 -17.94
N GLU A 427 5.68 -16.68 -18.34
CA GLU A 427 5.84 -15.36 -17.74
C GLU A 427 5.90 -14.28 -18.83
N ASP A 428 5.36 -13.11 -18.51
CA ASP A 428 5.49 -11.88 -19.31
C ASP A 428 5.77 -10.71 -18.36
N CYS A 429 6.37 -9.63 -18.84
CA CYS A 429 6.69 -8.50 -17.98
C CYS A 429 6.63 -7.16 -18.70
N ILE A 430 6.45 -6.08 -17.93
CA ILE A 430 6.44 -4.71 -18.46
C ILE A 430 7.05 -3.75 -17.46
N ARG A 431 7.80 -2.77 -17.97
CA ARG A 431 8.27 -1.62 -17.20
C ARG A 431 7.53 -0.35 -17.65
N ILE A 432 7.13 0.47 -16.69
CA ILE A 432 6.35 1.69 -16.90
C ILE A 432 7.00 2.80 -16.07
N GLY A 433 7.29 3.95 -16.68
CA GLY A 433 7.66 5.18 -15.97
C GLY A 433 6.44 6.05 -15.70
N PHE A 434 6.42 6.76 -14.57
CA PHE A 434 5.35 7.72 -14.21
C PHE A 434 5.95 9.01 -13.59
N GLY A 435 5.20 10.12 -13.61
CA GLY A 435 5.67 11.43 -13.11
C GLY A 435 4.66 12.57 -13.25
N THR A 436 5.04 13.78 -12.83
CA THR A 436 4.13 14.93 -12.62
C THR A 436 3.95 15.89 -13.78
N SER A 437 4.74 15.77 -14.85
CA SER A 437 4.50 16.58 -16.04
C SER A 437 3.14 16.20 -16.65
N ALA A 438 2.39 17.19 -17.14
CA ALA A 438 0.99 17.07 -17.57
C ALA A 438 0.72 16.05 -18.71
N ASN A 439 1.73 15.29 -19.13
CA ASN A 439 1.65 14.19 -20.06
C ASN A 439 2.27 12.95 -19.41
N ILE A 440 1.51 12.22 -18.61
CA ILE A 440 1.88 10.85 -18.25
C ILE A 440 1.63 10.01 -19.50
N GLN A 441 2.63 9.94 -20.37
CA GLN A 441 2.69 8.86 -21.35
C GLN A 441 3.21 7.64 -20.60
N ALA A 442 2.36 6.65 -20.37
CA ALA A 442 2.82 5.32 -19.99
C ALA A 442 3.82 4.87 -21.08
N VAL A 443 5.13 4.92 -20.76
CA VAL A 443 6.15 4.39 -21.66
C VAL A 443 6.09 2.87 -21.53
N THR A 444 5.15 2.26 -22.24
CA THR A 444 5.10 0.81 -22.38
C THR A 444 6.20 0.40 -23.34
N THR A 445 7.42 0.13 -22.85
CA THR A 445 8.31 -0.72 -23.64
C THR A 445 7.72 -2.12 -23.56
N GLN A 446 7.05 -2.56 -24.63
CA GLN A 446 6.72 -3.97 -24.84
C GLN A 446 8.04 -4.73 -24.85
N LEU A 447 8.42 -5.29 -23.70
CA LEU A 447 9.41 -6.34 -23.64
C LEU A 447 8.63 -7.61 -23.93
N GLY A 448 8.98 -8.30 -25.02
CA GLY A 448 8.40 -9.60 -25.31
C GLY A 448 8.77 -10.64 -24.25
N PRO A 449 8.13 -11.81 -24.26
CA PRO A 449 8.25 -12.86 -23.23
C PRO A 449 9.66 -13.43 -23.00
N GLN A 450 10.70 -12.96 -23.71
CA GLN A 450 12.08 -13.46 -23.59
C GLN A 450 13.03 -12.54 -22.83
N HIS A 451 12.61 -11.35 -22.40
CA HIS A 451 13.52 -10.38 -21.76
C HIS A 451 12.88 -9.76 -20.51
N CYS A 452 12.67 -10.57 -19.48
CA CYS A 452 12.53 -10.05 -18.13
C CYS A 452 13.94 -9.97 -17.54
N PRO A 453 14.63 -8.80 -17.61
CA PRO A 453 15.93 -8.67 -16.97
C PRO A 453 15.78 -8.98 -15.48
N SER A 454 16.70 -9.77 -14.95
CA SER A 454 16.87 -9.93 -13.51
C SER A 454 17.02 -8.56 -12.87
N VAL A 455 16.26 -8.31 -11.81
CA VAL A 455 16.39 -7.09 -10.99
C VAL A 455 17.86 -7.00 -10.52
N PRO A 456 18.57 -5.87 -10.73
CA PRO A 456 19.92 -5.68 -10.23
C PRO A 456 20.02 -5.79 -8.71
#